data_AF-A0ABD2P7N8-F1
#
_entry.id   AF-A0ABD2P7N8-F1
#
_cell.length_a   1.000
_cell.length_b   1.000
_cell.length_c   1.000
_cell.angle_alpha   90.00
_cell.angle_beta   90.00
_cell.angle_gamma   90.00
#
_symmetry.space_group_name_H-M   'P 1'
#
loop_
_entity.id
_entity.type
_entity.pdbx_description
1 polymer ?
#
loop_
_entity_poly.entity_id
_entity_poly.type
_entity_poly.pdbx_seq_one_letter_code
_entity_poly.pdbx_strand_id
1 'polypeptide(L)'
;MNCSDCGTAAGKDPKDPSAKIYVFCCDGCKSPKCDKCSTLTATEVRVLDLRSRRTLKFWCNNSLNFNTLKLMETIIEDKDDIIARKDKIIQLLESTNKEI
;
A
#
# COMPACT_ATOMS: atom_id res chain seq x y z
N MET A 1 -16.11 -7.28 2.82
CA MET A 1 -15.77 -6.22 1.84
C MET A 1 -15.73 -6.85 0.46
N ASN A 2 -16.35 -6.21 -0.53
CA ASN A 2 -16.49 -6.75 -1.88
C ASN A 2 -15.72 -5.90 -2.88
N CYS A 3 -15.11 -6.52 -3.88
CA CYS A 3 -14.41 -5.84 -4.96
C CYS A 3 -15.40 -4.99 -5.78
N SER A 4 -15.10 -3.72 -6.00
CA SER A 4 -15.93 -2.82 -6.80
C SER A 4 -15.94 -3.15 -8.30
N ASP A 5 -14.98 -3.91 -8.82
CA ASP A 5 -14.92 -4.26 -10.26
C ASP A 5 -15.68 -5.54 -10.58
N CYS A 6 -15.61 -6.55 -9.72
CA CYS A 6 -16.17 -7.88 -10.00
C CYS A 6 -17.19 -8.36 -8.98
N GLY A 7 -17.47 -7.59 -7.92
CA GLY A 7 -18.43 -7.94 -6.86
C GLY A 7 -17.95 -9.01 -5.87
N THR A 8 -16.81 -9.65 -6.13
CA THR A 8 -16.32 -10.77 -5.31
C THR A 8 -15.97 -10.35 -3.89
N ALA A 9 -16.46 -11.11 -2.91
CA ALA A 9 -16.20 -10.89 -1.49
C ALA A 9 -14.82 -11.40 -1.05
N ALA A 10 -14.19 -10.72 -0.09
CA ALA A 10 -13.00 -11.24 0.59
C ALA A 10 -13.34 -12.52 1.38
N GLY A 11 -12.47 -13.53 1.34
CA GLY A 11 -12.72 -14.80 2.01
C GLY A 11 -12.22 -16.00 1.21
N LYS A 12 -12.89 -17.15 1.31
CA LYS A 12 -12.57 -18.32 0.49
C LYS A 12 -13.08 -18.12 -0.94
N ASP A 13 -12.32 -18.57 -1.93
CA ASP A 13 -12.79 -18.55 -3.30
C ASP A 13 -13.91 -19.59 -3.49
N PRO A 14 -15.10 -19.20 -3.98
CA PRO A 14 -16.20 -20.13 -4.18
C PRO A 14 -15.92 -21.18 -5.26
N LYS A 15 -14.96 -20.94 -6.15
CA LYS A 15 -14.56 -21.88 -7.21
C LYS A 15 -13.37 -22.76 -6.79
N ASP A 16 -12.60 -22.33 -5.79
CA ASP A 16 -11.48 -23.07 -5.22
C ASP A 16 -11.42 -22.81 -3.69
N PRO A 17 -12.04 -23.67 -2.87
CA PRO A 17 -12.09 -23.49 -1.43
C PRO A 17 -10.72 -23.45 -0.73
N SER A 18 -9.66 -23.91 -1.40
CA SER A 18 -8.27 -23.84 -0.92
C SER A 18 -7.63 -22.47 -1.16
N ALA A 19 -8.14 -21.71 -2.13
CA ALA A 19 -7.72 -20.36 -2.42
C ALA A 19 -8.46 -19.34 -1.54
N LYS A 20 -7.74 -18.29 -1.15
CA LYS A 20 -8.28 -17.14 -0.40
C LYS A 20 -8.24 -15.91 -1.30
N ILE A 21 -9.37 -15.22 -1.38
CA ILE A 21 -9.53 -13.95 -2.09
C ILE A 21 -9.25 -12.81 -1.11
N TYR A 22 -8.34 -11.93 -1.52
CA TYR A 22 -7.97 -10.74 -0.76
C TYR A 22 -8.60 -9.52 -1.39
N VAL A 23 -9.13 -8.62 -0.57
CA VAL A 23 -9.69 -7.34 -1.01
C VAL A 23 -9.06 -6.23 -0.18
N PHE A 24 -8.49 -5.24 -0.86
CA PHE A 24 -7.82 -4.10 -0.25
C PHE A 24 -8.47 -2.80 -0.71
N CYS A 25 -8.53 -1.79 0.16
CA CYS A 25 -8.94 -0.45 -0.23
C CYS A 25 -7.77 0.29 -0.88
N CYS A 26 -7.97 0.75 -2.12
CA CYS A 26 -7.02 1.58 -2.84
C CYS A 26 -6.77 2.91 -2.11
N ASP A 27 -5.53 3.33 -1.94
CA ASP A 27 -5.18 4.60 -1.30
C ASP A 27 -5.59 5.83 -2.12
N GLY A 28 -5.55 5.73 -3.45
CA GLY A 28 -5.97 6.79 -4.36
C GLY A 28 -7.49 6.99 -4.37
N CYS A 29 -8.23 6.05 -4.97
CA CYS A 29 -9.67 6.20 -5.17
C CYS A 29 -10.55 5.69 -4.02
N LYS A 30 -9.96 5.14 -2.93
CA LYS A 30 -10.65 4.57 -1.76
C LYS A 30 -11.59 3.39 -2.04
N SER A 31 -11.75 2.98 -3.31
CA SER A 31 -12.58 1.83 -3.66
C SER A 31 -11.91 0.49 -3.29
N PRO A 32 -12.68 -0.50 -2.81
CA PRO A 32 -12.18 -1.85 -2.55
C PRO A 32 -11.91 -2.62 -3.85
N LYS A 33 -10.74 -3.23 -3.97
CA LYS A 33 -10.35 -4.03 -5.14
C LYS A 33 -9.75 -5.36 -4.71
N CYS A 34 -10.10 -6.44 -5.42
CA CYS A 34 -9.50 -7.74 -5.16
C CYS A 34 -8.10 -7.85 -5.76
N ASP A 35 -7.33 -8.78 -5.21
CA ASP A 35 -6.03 -9.23 -5.72
C ASP A 35 -6.06 -9.60 -7.20
N LYS A 36 -7.12 -10.31 -7.65
CA LYS A 36 -7.28 -10.71 -9.06
C LYS A 36 -7.51 -9.52 -10.00
N CYS A 37 -8.47 -8.64 -9.71
CA CYS A 37 -8.75 -7.46 -10.54
C CYS A 37 -7.60 -6.45 -10.57
N SER A 38 -6.82 -6.42 -9.48
CA SER A 38 -5.64 -5.55 -9.36
C SER A 38 -4.35 -6.24 -9.77
N THR A 39 -4.44 -7.47 -10.30
CA THR A 39 -3.30 -8.25 -10.79
C THR A 39 -2.13 -8.34 -9.79
N LEU A 40 -2.44 -8.47 -8.50
CA LEU A 40 -1.44 -8.54 -7.45
C LEU A 40 -0.77 -9.92 -7.42
N THR A 41 0.54 -9.92 -7.29
CA THR A 41 1.33 -11.13 -7.03
C THR A 41 1.12 -11.64 -5.61
N ALA A 42 1.42 -12.92 -5.38
CA ALA A 42 1.33 -13.52 -4.05
C ALA A 42 2.21 -12.77 -3.01
N THR A 43 3.36 -12.25 -3.43
CA THR A 43 4.26 -11.46 -2.56
C THR A 43 3.63 -10.14 -2.18
N GLU A 44 3.05 -9.40 -3.13
CA GLU A 44 2.36 -8.13 -2.85
C GLU A 44 1.17 -8.32 -1.93
N VAL A 45 0.36 -9.36 -2.17
CA VAL A 45 -0.76 -9.73 -1.29
C VAL A 45 -0.27 -10.00 0.13
N ARG A 46 0.82 -10.76 0.29
CA ARG A 46 1.39 -11.05 1.62
C ARG A 46 1.82 -9.78 2.33
N VAL A 47 2.50 -8.85 1.65
CA VAL A 47 2.95 -7.60 2.27
C VAL A 47 1.76 -6.71 2.65
N LEU A 48 0.72 -6.65 1.82
CA LEU A 48 -0.49 -5.87 2.10
C LEU A 48 -1.36 -6.47 3.22
N ASP A 49 -1.39 -7.80 3.38
CA ASP A 49 -2.11 -8.52 4.45
C ASP A 49 -1.37 -8.52 5.79
N LEU A 50 -0.17 -7.93 5.90
CA LEU A 50 0.54 -7.77 7.18
C LEU A 50 -0.29 -6.87 8.13
N ARG A 51 -1.13 -7.52 8.93
CA ARG A 51 -2.19 -6.93 9.76
C ARG A 51 -1.73 -5.91 10.80
N SER A 52 -0.46 -5.93 11.18
CA SER A 52 0.03 -5.11 12.29
C SER A 52 0.21 -3.65 11.93
N ARG A 53 0.64 -3.32 10.70
CA ARG A 53 0.72 -1.97 10.13
C ARG A 53 0.78 -2.10 8.61
N ARG A 54 -0.24 -1.66 7.88
CA ARG A 54 -0.14 -1.54 6.41
C ARG A 54 0.88 -0.45 6.10
N THR A 55 2.16 -0.83 6.01
CA THR A 55 3.25 0.10 5.72
C THR A 55 3.30 0.46 4.24
N LEU A 56 2.82 -0.43 3.36
CA LEU A 56 2.75 -0.16 1.92
C LEU A 56 1.38 0.36 1.51
N LYS A 57 1.40 1.43 0.71
CA LYS A 57 0.21 1.93 0.03
C LYS A 57 -0.18 0.98 -1.10
N PHE A 58 -1.48 0.75 -1.27
CA PHE A 58 -2.03 -0.04 -2.37
C PHE A 58 -2.73 0.89 -3.36
N TRP A 59 -2.37 0.77 -4.64
CA TRP A 59 -2.97 1.54 -5.73
C TRP A 59 -3.56 0.58 -6.76
N CYS A 60 -4.84 0.75 -7.10
CA CYS A 60 -5.48 -0.08 -8.11
C CYS A 60 -5.07 0.35 -9.53
N ASN A 61 -5.21 -0.57 -10.49
CA ASN A 61 -4.88 -0.32 -11.90
C ASN A 61 -5.52 0.95 -12.47
N ASN A 62 -6.77 1.26 -12.10
CA ASN A 62 -7.41 2.52 -12.51
C ASN A 62 -6.67 3.75 -11.95
N SER A 63 -6.26 3.73 -10.68
CA SER A 63 -5.51 4.85 -10.10
C SER A 63 -4.11 4.97 -10.69
N LEU A 64 -3.47 3.85 -11.00
CA LEU A 64 -2.14 3.80 -11.63
C LEU A 64 -2.18 4.38 -13.06
N ASN A 65 -3.22 4.05 -13.83
CA ASN A 65 -3.33 4.41 -15.24
C ASN A 65 -3.88 5.81 -15.48
N PHE A 66 -4.80 6.31 -14.65
CA PHE A 66 -5.43 7.62 -14.85
C PHE A 66 -4.70 8.77 -14.17
N ASN A 67 -3.72 8.49 -13.29
CA ASN A 67 -3.09 9.54 -12.50
C ASN A 67 -1.60 9.25 -12.24
N THR A 68 -0.89 8.80 -13.27
CA THR A 68 0.55 8.50 -13.17
C THR A 68 1.34 9.70 -12.65
N LEU A 69 1.02 10.93 -13.08
CA LEU A 69 1.65 12.15 -12.56
C LEU A 69 1.38 12.34 -11.07
N LYS A 70 0.12 12.25 -10.63
CA LYS A 70 -0.25 12.38 -9.21
C LYS A 70 0.32 11.26 -8.33
N LEU A 71 0.46 10.06 -8.90
CA LEU A 71 1.13 8.95 -8.24
C LEU A 71 2.62 9.26 -8.07
N MET A 72 3.28 9.80 -9.10
CA MET A 72 4.67 10.24 -9.03
C MET A 72 4.85 11.38 -8.03
N GLU A 73 3.95 12.37 -8.00
CA GLU A 73 3.93 13.43 -6.98
C GLU A 73 3.86 12.85 -5.57
N THR A 74 2.93 11.91 -5.32
CA THR A 74 2.79 11.26 -4.01
C THR A 74 4.04 10.45 -3.62
N ILE A 75 4.73 9.84 -4.60
CA ILE A 75 5.98 9.11 -4.37
C ILE A 75 7.12 10.07 -4.04
N ILE A 76 7.16 11.23 -4.70
CA ILE A 76 8.17 12.28 -4.45
C ILE A 76 7.96 12.87 -3.04
N GLU A 77 6.72 13.22 -2.67
CA GLU A 77 6.39 13.71 -1.34
C GLU A 77 6.82 12.75 -0.21
N ASP A 78 6.57 11.44 -0.38
CA ASP A 78 6.97 10.42 0.60
C ASP A 78 8.49 10.31 0.76
N LYS A 79 9.26 10.53 -0.33
CA LYS A 79 10.73 10.57 -0.26
C LYS A 79 11.23 11.78 0.50
N ASP A 80 10.65 12.96 0.27
CA ASP A 80 11.04 14.18 0.97
C ASP A 80 10.75 14.06 2.47
N ASP A 81 9.61 13.47 2.84
CA ASP A 81 9.27 13.15 4.24
C ASP A 81 10.29 12.19 4.88
N ILE A 82 10.73 11.16 4.16
CA ILE A 82 11.74 10.20 4.64
C ILE A 82 13.09 10.92 4.83
N ILE A 83 13.50 11.78 3.90
CA ILE A 83 14.74 12.55 4.00
C ILE A 83 14.68 13.49 5.21
N ALA A 84 13.60 14.25 5.38
CA ALA A 84 13.43 15.17 6.50
C ALA A 84 13.47 14.44 7.86
N ARG A 85 12.84 13.26 7.96
CA ARG A 85 12.92 12.42 9.17
C ARG A 85 14.33 11.92 9.44
N LYS A 86 15.06 11.51 8.40
CA LYS A 86 16.46 11.08 8.53
C LYS A 86 17.33 12.22 9.06
N ASP A 87 17.18 13.43 8.52
CA ASP A 87 17.98 14.58 8.93
C ASP A 87 17.69 14.99 10.38
N LYS A 88 16.42 14.92 10.81
CA LYS A 88 16.05 15.13 12.22
C LYS A 88 16.71 14.12 13.16
N ILE A 89 16.81 12.85 12.77
CA ILE A 89 17.49 11.82 13.57
C ILE A 89 18.99 12.12 13.67
N ILE A 90 19.63 12.50 12.56
CA ILE A 90 21.05 12.89 12.54
C ILE A 90 21.30 14.04 13.51
N GLN A 91 20.48 15.10 13.47
CA GLN A 91 20.61 16.25 14.37
C GLN A 91 20.52 15.86 15.86
N LEU A 92 19.58 14.96 16.20
CA LEU A 92 19.43 14.46 17.57
C LEU A 92 20.64 13.64 18.03
N LEU A 93 21.24 12.85 17.14
CA LEU A 93 22.44 12.07 17.45
C LEU A 93 23.67 12.99 17.63
N GLU A 94 23.82 14.01 16.79
CA GLU A 94 24.90 14.98 16.89
C GLU A 94 24.80 15.86 18.15
N SER A 95 23.59 16.24 18.58
CA SER A 95 23.42 16.97 19.84
C SER A 95 23.76 16.08 21.04
N THR A 96 23.35 14.82 21.02
CA THR A 96 23.65 13.85 22.10
C THR A 96 25.15 13.60 22.22
N ASN A 97 25.88 13.50 21.10
CA ASN A 97 27.34 13.33 21.09
C ASN A 97 28.12 14.56 21.57
N LYS A 98 27.51 15.75 21.61
CA LYS A 98 28.15 16.98 22.11
C LYS A 98 27.97 17.19 23.61
N GLU A 99 27.02 16.47 24.21
CA GLU A 99 26.71 16.53 25.65
C GLU A 99 27.45 15.45 26.47
N ILE A 100 28.23 14.59 25.80
CA ILE A 100 29.14 13.57 26.39
C ILE A 100 30.57 14.05 26.22
#